data_AF-A0A6B1HU49-F1
#
_entry.id   AF-A0A6B1HU49-F1
#
_cell.length_a   1.000
_cell.length_b   1.000
_cell.length_c   1.000
_cell.angle_alpha   90.00
_cell.angle_beta   90.00
_cell.angle_gamma   90.00
#
_symmetry.space_group_name_H-M   'P 1'
#
loop_
_entity.id
_entity.type
_entity.pdbx_description
1 polymer ?
#
loop_
_entity_poly.entity_id
_entity_poly.type
_entity_poly.pdbx_seq_one_letter_code
_entity_poly.pdbx_strand_id
1 'polypeptide(L)'
;MIALLALFFPLSLTLACSQSDPRAEAWSQHYQAGRAALGQSRFDEAEQALAHALTLAETFVPDDPRYSRTAHQLAQLHVVRGELA
;
A
#
# COMPACT_ATOMS: atom_id res chain seq x y z
N MET A 1 -8.93 60.52 -8.52
CA MET A 1 -9.68 60.24 -7.28
C MET A 1 -9.47 58.76 -6.97
N ILE A 2 -8.51 58.48 -6.07
CA ILE A 2 -8.33 57.26 -5.24
C ILE A 2 -8.25 55.92 -6.02
N ALA A 3 -7.06 55.41 -6.37
CA ALA A 3 -6.22 54.51 -5.52
C ALA A 3 -7.03 53.23 -5.16
N LEU A 4 -6.69 52.02 -5.59
CA LEU A 4 -5.49 51.23 -5.31
C LEU A 4 -6.01 49.81 -4.99
N LEU A 5 -5.34 48.77 -5.50
CA LEU A 5 -5.37 47.39 -4.99
C LEU A 5 -6.73 46.65 -4.96
N ALA A 6 -7.00 45.95 -6.05
CA ALA A 6 -7.48 44.56 -5.97
C ALA A 6 -6.60 43.64 -6.81
N LEU A 7 -5.29 43.90 -6.78
CA LEU A 7 -4.25 42.88 -6.95
C LEU A 7 -4.16 42.18 -5.59
N PHE A 8 -4.23 40.84 -5.55
CA PHE A 8 -4.34 39.97 -4.37
C PHE A 8 -5.77 39.56 -3.94
N PHE A 9 -6.53 38.90 -4.81
CA PHE A 9 -7.25 37.72 -4.32
C PHE A 9 -6.29 36.55 -4.53
N PRO A 10 -5.77 35.96 -3.44
CA PRO A 10 -4.58 35.13 -3.50
C PRO A 10 -4.82 33.94 -4.42
N LEU A 11 -3.72 33.53 -5.04
CA LEU A 11 -3.44 32.21 -5.58
C LEU A 11 -3.67 31.13 -4.50
N SER A 12 -4.89 31.01 -4.00
CA SER A 12 -5.39 29.85 -3.29
C SER A 12 -5.78 28.83 -4.34
N LEU A 13 -4.81 28.47 -5.19
CA LEU A 13 -4.75 27.13 -5.75
C LEU A 13 -4.63 26.25 -4.51
N THR A 14 -5.77 25.90 -3.94
CA THR A 14 -5.86 24.85 -2.93
C THR A 14 -5.28 23.64 -3.64
N LEU A 15 -4.00 23.37 -3.37
CA LEU A 15 -3.47 22.02 -3.40
C LEU A 15 -4.42 21.22 -2.53
N ALA A 16 -5.50 20.73 -3.14
CA ALA A 16 -6.21 19.58 -2.64
C ALA A 16 -5.17 18.47 -2.74
N CYS A 17 -4.30 18.39 -1.73
CA CYS A 17 -3.50 17.21 -1.49
C CYS A 17 -4.50 16.08 -1.47
N SER A 18 -4.49 15.27 -2.53
CA SER A 18 -5.15 13.99 -2.56
C SER A 18 -4.53 13.19 -1.43
N GLN A 19 -5.14 13.23 -0.24
CA GLN A 19 -4.66 12.49 0.92
C GLN A 19 -4.93 11.01 0.63
N SER A 20 -3.91 10.31 0.14
CA SER A 20 -3.89 8.86 0.05
C SER A 20 -4.02 8.27 1.45
N ASP A 21 -4.93 7.31 1.65
CA ASP A 21 -5.12 6.62 2.93
C ASP A 21 -3.77 6.03 3.39
N PRO A 22 -3.20 6.49 4.53
CA PRO A 22 -1.90 6.01 5.00
C PRO A 22 -1.86 4.49 5.19
N ARG A 23 -2.99 3.86 5.53
CA ARG A 23 -3.08 2.40 5.64
C ARG A 23 -2.97 1.72 4.29
N ALA A 24 -3.55 2.32 3.25
CA ALA A 24 -3.47 1.79 1.89
C ALA A 24 -2.04 1.86 1.35
N GLU A 25 -1.33 2.94 1.68
CA GLU A 25 0.09 3.09 1.35
C GLU A 25 0.95 2.08 2.12
N ALA A 26 0.77 1.94 3.44
CA ALA A 26 1.48 0.95 4.24
C ALA A 26 1.22 -0.48 3.75
N TRP A 27 -0.03 -0.80 3.42
CA TRP A 27 -0.40 -2.10 2.82
C TRP A 27 0.38 -2.33 1.52
N SER A 28 0.41 -1.33 0.63
CA SER A 28 1.09 -1.41 -0.66
C SER A 28 2.59 -1.66 -0.46
N GLN A 29 3.22 -0.95 0.47
CA GLN A 29 4.64 -1.10 0.79
C GLN A 29 4.97 -2.53 1.27
N HIS A 30 4.23 -3.03 2.26
CA HIS A 30 4.43 -4.40 2.76
C HIS A 30 4.14 -5.45 1.68
N TYR A 31 3.08 -5.28 0.90
CA TYR A 31 2.73 -6.20 -0.18
C TYR A 31 3.82 -6.27 -1.26
N GLN A 32 4.35 -5.12 -1.70
CA GLN A 32 5.42 -5.09 -2.71
C GLN A 32 6.75 -5.62 -2.15
N ALA A 33 7.09 -5.31 -0.90
CA ALA A 33 8.27 -5.87 -0.25
C ALA A 33 8.21 -7.40 -0.19
N GLY A 34 7.06 -7.95 0.20
CA GLY A 34 6.83 -9.39 0.25
C GLY A 34 6.94 -10.06 -1.11
N ARG A 35 6.34 -9.48 -2.15
CA ARG A 35 6.47 -9.97 -3.53
C ARG A 35 7.90 -9.91 -4.04
N ALA A 36 8.63 -8.84 -3.74
CA ALA A 36 10.01 -8.69 -4.14
C ALA A 36 10.93 -9.72 -3.44
N ALA A 37 10.70 -9.97 -2.16
CA ALA A 37 11.41 -11.01 -1.40
C ALA A 37 11.10 -12.42 -1.93
N LEU A 38 9.83 -12.71 -2.26
CA LEU A 38 9.42 -13.98 -2.85
C LEU A 38 10.14 -14.23 -4.20
N GLY A 39 10.18 -13.21 -5.07
CA GLY A 39 10.91 -13.29 -6.35
C GLY A 39 12.42 -13.44 -6.21
N GLN A 40 12.97 -13.21 -5.02
CA GLN A 40 14.39 -13.39 -4.68
C GLN A 40 14.63 -14.66 -3.85
N SER A 41 13.63 -15.54 -3.70
CA SER A 41 13.67 -16.75 -2.87
C SER A 41 13.97 -16.49 -1.39
N ARG A 42 13.75 -15.26 -0.91
CA ARG A 42 13.94 -14.87 0.50
C ARG A 42 12.63 -15.13 1.25
N PHE A 43 12.32 -16.41 1.46
CA PHE A 43 10.98 -16.84 1.90
C PHE A 43 10.57 -16.30 3.27
N ASP A 44 11.48 -16.23 4.24
CA ASP A 44 11.15 -15.72 5.58
C ASP A 44 10.82 -14.22 5.55
N GLU A 45 11.61 -13.41 4.80
CA GLU A 45 11.33 -11.99 4.60
C GLU A 45 10.00 -11.77 3.85
N ALA A 46 9.72 -12.62 2.85
CA ALA A 46 8.50 -12.56 2.08
C ALA A 46 7.27 -12.86 2.94
N GLU A 47 7.34 -13.89 3.77
CA GLU A 47 6.27 -14.31 4.68
C GLU A 47 5.97 -13.22 5.70
N GLN A 48 7.01 -12.65 6.32
CA GLN A 48 6.85 -11.56 7.28
C GLN A 48 6.19 -10.33 6.64
N ALA A 49 6.68 -9.89 5.48
CA ALA A 49 6.14 -8.72 4.81
C ALA A 49 4.69 -8.93 4.33
N LEU A 50 4.38 -10.10 3.77
CA LEU A 50 3.02 -10.43 3.35
C LEU A 50 2.06 -10.60 4.54
N ALA A 51 2.53 -11.12 5.68
CA ALA A 51 1.72 -11.20 6.91
C ALA A 51 1.34 -9.81 7.42
N HIS A 52 2.27 -8.85 7.45
CA HIS A 52 1.95 -7.46 7.78
C HIS A 52 0.94 -6.84 6.81
N ALA A 53 1.08 -7.09 5.50
CA ALA A 53 0.11 -6.66 4.52
C ALA A 53 -1.27 -7.30 4.77
N LEU A 54 -1.33 -8.56 5.21
CA LEU A 54 -2.60 -9.24 5.47
C LEU A 54 -3.33 -8.62 6.67
N THR A 55 -2.62 -8.36 7.76
CA THR A 55 -3.17 -7.67 8.94
C THR A 55 -3.73 -6.29 8.58
N LEU A 56 -3.05 -5.52 7.72
CA LEU A 56 -3.59 -4.24 7.25
C LEU A 56 -4.82 -4.45 6.36
N ALA A 57 -4.80 -5.46 5.49
CA ALA A 57 -5.89 -5.79 4.58
C ALA A 57 -7.21 -6.09 5.31
N GLU A 58 -7.13 -6.75 6.48
CA GLU A 58 -8.27 -7.07 7.34
C GLU A 58 -8.94 -5.84 7.97
N THR A 59 -8.27 -4.67 7.98
CA THR A 59 -8.82 -3.42 8.53
C THR A 59 -9.62 -2.58 7.52
N PHE A 60 -9.62 -2.97 6.25
CA PHE A 60 -10.44 -2.31 5.23
C PHE A 60 -11.86 -2.86 5.24
N VAL A 61 -12.69 -2.35 4.34
CA VAL A 61 -14.08 -2.83 4.20
C VAL A 61 -14.10 -4.33 3.89
N PRO A 62 -15.15 -5.05 4.30
CA PRO A 62 -15.37 -6.42 3.86
C PRO A 62 -15.24 -6.54 2.33
N ASP A 63 -14.69 -7.66 1.87
CA ASP A 63 -14.44 -7.96 0.45
C ASP A 63 -13.47 -7.01 -0.27
N ASP A 64 -12.69 -6.20 0.46
CA ASP A 64 -11.61 -5.42 -0.14
C ASP A 64 -10.62 -6.36 -0.88
N PRO A 65 -10.31 -6.10 -2.16
CA PRO A 65 -9.46 -6.97 -2.96
C PRO A 65 -8.03 -7.11 -2.41
N ARG A 66 -7.58 -6.23 -1.52
CA ARG A 66 -6.29 -6.34 -0.84
C ARG A 66 -6.18 -7.63 -0.04
N TYR A 67 -7.26 -8.05 0.63
CA TYR A 67 -7.25 -9.27 1.44
C TYR A 67 -6.98 -10.49 0.56
N SER A 68 -7.80 -10.68 -0.47
CA SER A 68 -7.67 -11.82 -1.39
C SER A 68 -6.35 -11.82 -2.14
N ARG A 69 -5.85 -10.65 -2.55
CA ARG A 69 -4.52 -10.51 -3.19
C ARG A 69 -3.39 -10.93 -2.26
N THR A 70 -3.38 -10.44 -1.03
CA THR A 70 -2.32 -10.79 -0.07
C THR A 70 -2.38 -12.27 0.31
N ALA A 71 -3.58 -12.80 0.58
CA ALA A 71 -3.77 -14.22 0.88
C ALA A 71 -3.29 -15.12 -0.26
N HIS A 72 -3.56 -14.75 -1.51
CA HIS A 72 -3.05 -15.47 -2.68
C HIS A 72 -1.51 -15.49 -2.71
N GLN A 73 -0.84 -14.37 -2.44
CA GLN A 73 0.63 -14.31 -2.44
C GLN A 73 1.24 -15.19 -1.33
N LEU A 74 0.63 -15.24 -0.15
CA LEU A 74 1.05 -16.15 0.93
C LEU A 74 0.88 -17.62 0.53
N ALA A 75 -0.24 -17.97 -0.12
CA ALA A 75 -0.44 -19.32 -0.63
C ALA A 75 0.65 -19.70 -1.66
N GLN A 76 0.98 -18.80 -2.60
CA GLN A 76 2.07 -19.02 -3.55
C GLN A 76 3.41 -19.22 -2.85
N LEU A 77 3.72 -18.41 -1.84
CA LEU A 77 4.95 -18.54 -1.06
C LEU A 77 5.07 -19.94 -0.44
N HIS A 78 4.01 -20.44 0.21
CA HIS A 78 4.04 -21.76 0.85
C HIS A 78 4.18 -22.90 -0.16
N VAL A 79 3.56 -22.79 -1.34
CA VAL A 79 3.75 -23.77 -2.42
C VAL A 79 5.20 -23.78 -2.89
N VAL A 80 5.75 -22.63 -3.27
CA VAL A 80 7.13 -22.53 -3.79
C VAL A 80 8.15 -22.98 -2.74
N ARG A 81 7.97 -22.59 -1.47
CA ARG A 81 8.85 -23.00 -0.37
C ARG A 81 8.82 -24.51 -0.17
N GLY A 82 7.64 -25.14 -0.29
CA GLY A 82 7.47 -26.59 -0.18
C GLY A 82 8.06 -27.36 -1.36
N GLU A 83 8.00 -26.81 -2.58
CA GLU A 83 8.59 -27.42 -3.78
C GLU A 83 10.14 -27.45 -3.77
N LEU A 84 10.77 -26.56 -2.98
CA LEU A 84 12.22 -26.43 -2.86
C LEU A 84 12.81 -27.12 -1.61
N ALA A 85 11.97 -27.69 -0.75
CA ALA A 85 12.36 -28.38 0.48
C ALA A 85 12.69 -29.87 0.23
#